data_AF-A0A960TB51-F1
#
_entry.id   AF-A0A960TB51-F1
#
_cell.length_a   1.000
_cell.length_b   1.000
_cell.length_c   1.000
_cell.angle_alpha   90.00
_cell.angle_beta   90.00
_cell.angle_gamma   90.00
#
_symmetry.space_group_name_H-M   'P 1'
#
loop_
_entity.id
_entity.type
_entity.pdbx_description
1 polymer ?
#
loop_
_entity_poly.entity_id
_entity_poly.type
_entity_poly.pdbx_seq_one_letter_code
_entity_poly.pdbx_strand_id
1 'polypeptide(L)'
;MSTASSSTSVIDNEVAEEKVHPEAVEPEELTMEQLEQVFDVLSEITDRINLMNSVYESDLDRAFHDLEQFSSTVRQWSAEQIPQDIRRFYLSHLTFHREIIADIIAEARSLLMEERREYLKTLVRYHKDYCAWLDTMEKALSRS
;
A
#
# COMPACT_ATOMS: atom_id res chain seq x y z
N MET A 1 5.05 -34.18 80.19
CA MET A 1 5.08 -32.71 80.28
C MET A 1 5.96 -32.20 79.16
N SER A 2 5.48 -31.23 78.37
CA SER A 2 6.25 -30.27 77.55
C SER A 2 7.12 -30.86 76.41
N THR A 3 7.20 -30.36 75.17
CA THR A 3 6.77 -29.11 74.52
C THR A 3 6.89 -29.31 73.00
N ALA A 4 6.14 -28.51 72.23
CA ALA A 4 6.11 -28.46 70.77
C ALA A 4 7.46 -28.07 70.12
N SER A 5 7.60 -28.32 68.81
CA SER A 5 8.04 -27.29 67.87
C SER A 5 7.74 -27.66 66.42
N SER A 6 7.10 -26.70 65.74
CA SER A 6 6.81 -26.66 64.30
C SER A 6 8.09 -26.46 63.49
N SER A 7 8.08 -26.90 62.23
CA SER A 7 8.71 -26.17 61.12
C SER A 7 8.06 -26.61 59.81
N THR A 8 7.14 -25.77 59.34
CA THR A 8 6.64 -25.74 57.97
C THR A 8 7.72 -25.11 57.10
N SER A 9 8.17 -25.80 56.05
CA SER A 9 8.93 -25.21 54.96
C SER A 9 8.06 -25.22 53.70
N VAL A 10 7.60 -24.05 53.30
CA VAL A 10 6.99 -23.76 51.99
C VAL A 10 8.09 -23.16 51.10
N ILE A 11 7.90 -23.29 49.78
CA ILE A 11 8.50 -22.57 48.64
C ILE A 11 10.00 -22.85 48.38
N ASP A 12 10.48 -23.05 47.14
CA ASP A 12 10.07 -22.50 45.84
C ASP A 12 10.22 -23.54 44.71
N ASN A 13 9.20 -23.63 43.85
CA ASN A 13 9.30 -24.30 42.57
C ASN A 13 9.57 -23.20 41.53
N GLU A 14 10.85 -22.92 41.26
CA GLU A 14 11.28 -22.02 40.19
C GLU A 14 10.88 -22.64 38.85
N VAL A 15 9.73 -22.23 38.32
CA VAL A 15 9.37 -22.45 36.91
C VAL A 15 10.26 -21.50 36.12
N ALA A 16 11.30 -22.04 35.50
CA ALA A 16 12.13 -21.30 34.55
C ALA A 16 11.22 -20.68 33.49
N GLU A 17 11.13 -19.35 33.50
CA GLU A 17 10.49 -18.58 32.44
C GLU A 17 11.28 -18.80 31.15
N GLU A 18 10.73 -19.65 30.28
CA GLU A 18 11.14 -19.79 28.90
C GLU A 18 10.92 -18.44 28.22
N LYS A 19 12.01 -17.68 28.06
CA LYS A 19 12.01 -16.44 27.30
C LYS A 19 11.70 -16.78 25.85
N VAL A 20 10.43 -16.67 25.48
CA VAL A 20 9.98 -16.63 24.10
C VAL A 20 10.65 -15.41 23.47
N HIS A 21 11.76 -15.65 22.78
CA HIS A 21 12.33 -14.68 21.87
C HIS A 21 11.28 -14.45 20.78
N PRO A 22 10.84 -13.20 20.52
CA PRO A 22 10.05 -12.96 19.33
C PRO A 22 10.94 -13.29 18.15
N GLU A 23 10.64 -14.39 17.44
CA GLU A 23 11.18 -14.62 16.11
C GLU A 23 10.95 -13.32 15.33
N ALA A 24 12.02 -12.76 14.78
CA ALA A 24 11.90 -11.66 13.86
C ALA A 24 11.02 -12.17 12.72
N VAL A 25 9.78 -11.67 12.66
CA VAL A 25 8.88 -11.93 11.55
C VAL A 25 9.58 -11.33 10.34
N GLU A 26 10.25 -12.16 9.55
CA GLU A 26 10.78 -11.73 8.26
C GLU A 26 9.62 -11.11 7.49
N PRO A 27 9.82 -9.92 6.91
CA PRO A 27 8.73 -9.25 6.21
C PRO A 27 8.31 -10.17 5.06
N GLU A 28 7.05 -10.60 5.07
CA GLU A 28 6.50 -11.51 4.07
C GLU A 28 6.81 -10.96 2.68
N GLU A 29 7.59 -11.72 1.89
CA GLU A 29 7.96 -11.32 0.54
C GLU A 29 6.69 -11.21 -0.31
N LEU A 30 6.61 -10.16 -1.10
CA LEU A 30 5.49 -9.94 -2.00
C LEU A 30 5.49 -10.99 -3.11
N THR A 31 4.35 -11.63 -3.35
CA THR A 31 4.23 -12.65 -4.40
C THR A 31 3.71 -12.05 -5.72
N MET A 32 3.96 -12.74 -6.83
CA MET A 32 3.41 -12.33 -8.14
C MET A 32 1.88 -12.31 -8.13
N GLU A 33 1.23 -13.29 -7.50
CA GLU A 33 -0.23 -13.38 -7.43
C GLU A 33 -0.84 -12.19 -6.66
N GLN A 34 -0.19 -11.78 -5.56
CA GLN A 34 -0.60 -10.59 -4.81
C GLN A 34 -0.46 -9.31 -5.67
N LEU A 35 0.60 -9.20 -6.47
CA LEU A 35 0.78 -8.07 -7.38
C LEU A 35 -0.27 -8.02 -8.49
N GLU A 36 -0.58 -9.16 -9.10
CA GLU A 36 -1.61 -9.25 -10.14
C GLU A 36 -2.97 -8.78 -9.60
N GLN A 37 -3.39 -9.29 -8.44
CA GLN A 37 -4.64 -8.86 -7.79
C GLN A 37 -4.67 -7.36 -7.50
N VAL A 38 -3.55 -6.80 -7.03
CA VAL A 38 -3.45 -5.36 -6.73
C VAL A 38 -3.53 -4.51 -8.00
N PHE A 39 -2.95 -4.96 -9.10
CA PHE A 39 -2.98 -4.22 -10.37
C PHE A 39 -4.27 -4.41 -11.17
N ASP A 40 -4.99 -5.52 -10.98
CA ASP A 40 -6.36 -5.66 -11.48
C ASP A 40 -7.27 -4.61 -10.83
N VAL A 41 -7.19 -4.48 -9.50
CA VAL A 41 -7.93 -3.44 -8.75
C VAL A 41 -7.52 -2.03 -9.21
N LEU A 42 -6.22 -1.79 -9.46
CA LEU A 42 -5.75 -0.51 -9.98
C LEU A 42 -6.38 -0.17 -11.34
N SER A 43 -6.48 -1.15 -12.23
CA SER A 43 -7.08 -0.97 -13.55
C SER A 43 -8.55 -0.57 -13.42
N GLU A 44 -9.32 -1.27 -12.57
CA GLU A 44 -10.72 -0.92 -12.29
C GLU A 44 -10.90 0.46 -11.66
N ILE A 45 -10.00 0.86 -10.75
CA ILE A 45 -10.00 2.22 -10.17
C ILE A 45 -9.78 3.25 -11.28
N THR A 46 -8.81 2.99 -12.14
CA THR A 46 -8.39 3.95 -13.17
C THR A 46 -9.47 4.12 -14.25
N ASP A 47 -10.14 3.04 -14.64
CA ASP A 47 -11.30 3.08 -15.54
C ASP A 47 -12.44 3.93 -14.96
N ARG A 48 -12.72 3.79 -13.65
CA ARG A 48 -13.74 4.61 -12.97
C ARG A 48 -13.33 6.08 -12.88
N ILE A 49 -12.06 6.38 -12.63
CA ILE A 49 -11.55 7.76 -12.65
C ILE A 49 -11.68 8.37 -14.05
N ASN A 50 -11.44 7.59 -15.10
CA ASN A 50 -11.57 8.06 -16.48
C ASN A 50 -13.00 8.54 -16.81
N LEU A 51 -14.02 8.05 -16.10
CA LEU A 51 -15.40 8.57 -16.21
C LEU A 51 -15.54 10.04 -15.78
N MET A 52 -14.51 10.64 -15.15
CA MET A 52 -14.46 12.08 -14.91
C MET A 52 -14.49 12.89 -16.22
N ASN A 53 -14.02 12.29 -17.31
CA ASN A 53 -14.04 12.87 -18.66
C ASN A 53 -15.37 12.61 -19.38
N SER A 54 -16.32 11.96 -18.72
CA SER A 54 -17.61 11.61 -19.29
C SER A 54 -18.73 12.53 -18.79
N VAL A 55 -19.71 12.74 -19.66
CA VAL A 55 -20.99 13.39 -19.32
C VAL A 55 -21.92 12.48 -18.51
N TYR A 56 -21.60 11.19 -18.39
CA TYR A 56 -22.40 10.25 -17.62
C TYR A 56 -22.20 10.44 -16.10
N GLU A 57 -23.24 10.09 -15.34
CA GLU A 57 -23.17 10.04 -13.89
C GLU A 57 -22.14 8.98 -13.46
N SER A 58 -21.28 9.35 -12.52
CA SER A 58 -20.20 8.50 -12.05
C SER A 58 -19.90 8.80 -10.59
N ASP A 59 -19.72 7.74 -9.81
CA ASP A 59 -19.34 7.80 -8.39
C ASP A 59 -17.84 8.07 -8.26
N LEU A 60 -17.45 9.32 -8.55
CA LEU A 60 -16.05 9.75 -8.48
C LEU A 60 -15.57 9.84 -7.03
N ASP A 61 -16.43 10.15 -6.07
CA ASP A 61 -16.04 10.18 -4.66
C ASP A 61 -15.47 8.81 -4.23
N ARG A 62 -16.16 7.73 -4.57
CA ARG A 62 -15.67 6.38 -4.31
C ARG A 62 -14.43 6.04 -5.11
N ALA A 63 -14.37 6.41 -6.40
CA ALA A 63 -13.21 6.13 -7.24
C ALA A 63 -11.92 6.78 -6.70
N PHE A 64 -12.02 8.03 -6.23
CA PHE A 64 -10.89 8.75 -5.64
C PHE A 64 -10.54 8.23 -4.25
N HIS A 65 -11.51 7.79 -3.45
CA HIS A 65 -11.24 7.09 -2.19
C HIS A 65 -10.45 5.80 -2.43
N ASP A 66 -10.90 4.97 -3.38
CA ASP A 66 -10.23 3.71 -3.72
C ASP A 66 -8.80 3.96 -4.25
N LEU A 67 -8.59 5.05 -5.02
CA LEU A 67 -7.26 5.45 -5.49
C LEU A 67 -6.30 5.81 -4.34
N GLU A 68 -6.81 6.50 -3.31
CA GLU A 68 -6.04 6.83 -2.12
C GLU A 68 -5.69 5.56 -1.32
N GLN A 69 -6.64 4.63 -1.18
CA GLN A 69 -6.40 3.33 -0.55
C GLN A 69 -5.34 2.53 -1.31
N PHE A 70 -5.48 2.40 -2.63
CA PHE A 70 -4.49 1.75 -3.48
C PHE A 70 -3.10 2.37 -3.28
N SER A 71 -3.00 3.71 -3.35
CA SER A 71 -1.72 4.38 -3.20
C SER A 71 -1.11 4.17 -1.82
N SER A 72 -1.93 4.15 -0.78
CA SER A 72 -1.49 3.86 0.58
C SER A 72 -0.95 2.44 0.71
N THR A 73 -1.63 1.46 0.11
CA THR A 73 -1.20 0.05 0.10
C THR A 73 0.16 -0.12 -0.58
N VAL A 74 0.32 0.36 -1.82
CA VAL A 74 1.58 0.15 -2.56
C VAL A 74 2.76 0.91 -1.96
N ARG A 75 2.50 1.99 -1.21
CA ARG A 75 3.53 2.77 -0.49
C ARG A 75 4.02 2.08 0.79
N GLN A 76 3.31 1.08 1.31
CA GLN A 76 3.73 0.33 2.50
C GLN A 76 4.83 -0.69 2.18
N TRP A 77 4.94 -1.13 0.92
CA TRP A 77 5.95 -2.10 0.52
C TRP A 77 7.32 -1.45 0.41
N SER A 78 8.31 -2.03 1.09
CA SER A 78 9.71 -1.64 0.98
C SER A 78 10.38 -2.31 -0.23
N ALA A 79 11.50 -1.77 -0.68
CA ALA A 79 12.30 -2.37 -1.74
C ALA A 79 12.83 -3.78 -1.39
N GLU A 80 13.01 -4.06 -0.10
CA GLU A 80 13.45 -5.36 0.43
C GLU A 80 12.35 -6.41 0.32
N GLN A 81 11.08 -6.00 0.43
CA GLN A 81 9.91 -6.88 0.31
C GLN A 81 9.56 -7.27 -1.13
N ILE A 82 10.24 -6.69 -2.13
CA ILE A 82 9.93 -6.89 -3.54
C ILE A 82 11.03 -7.77 -4.18
N PRO A 83 10.76 -9.07 -4.39
CA PRO A 83 11.67 -10.01 -5.04
C PRO A 83 12.18 -9.52 -6.40
N GLN A 84 13.46 -9.76 -6.67
CA GLN A 84 14.16 -9.23 -7.85
C GLN A 84 13.50 -9.64 -9.18
N ASP A 85 12.95 -10.84 -9.25
CA ASP A 85 12.29 -11.43 -10.41
C ASP A 85 10.95 -10.73 -10.73
N ILE A 86 10.24 -10.18 -9.74
CA ILE A 86 8.97 -9.47 -9.94
C ILE A 86 9.12 -7.94 -10.02
N ARG A 87 10.27 -7.36 -9.64
CA ARG A 87 10.51 -5.90 -9.67
C ARG A 87 10.17 -5.25 -11.01
N ARG A 88 10.52 -5.90 -12.12
CA ARG A 88 10.23 -5.37 -13.45
C ARG A 88 8.73 -5.30 -13.69
N PHE A 89 7.99 -6.33 -13.30
CA PHE A 89 6.53 -6.37 -13.42
C PHE A 89 5.88 -5.28 -12.57
N TYR A 90 6.31 -5.16 -11.32
CA TYR A 90 5.88 -4.13 -10.38
C TYR A 90 6.08 -2.72 -10.93
N LEU A 91 7.30 -2.37 -11.33
CA LEU A 91 7.62 -1.04 -11.86
C LEU A 91 6.88 -0.74 -13.17
N SER A 92 6.69 -1.75 -14.03
CA SER A 92 5.98 -1.56 -15.30
C SER A 92 4.53 -1.12 -15.07
N HIS A 93 3.84 -1.74 -14.12
CA HIS A 93 2.44 -1.39 -13.80
C HIS A 93 2.31 -0.02 -13.13
N LEU A 94 3.18 0.30 -12.17
CA LEU A 94 3.18 1.63 -11.54
C LEU A 94 3.51 2.75 -12.54
N THR A 95 4.45 2.48 -13.46
CA THR A 95 4.78 3.42 -14.55
C THR A 95 3.60 3.58 -15.49
N PHE A 96 2.95 2.47 -15.88
CA PHE A 96 1.78 2.52 -16.75
C PHE A 96 0.64 3.33 -16.12
N HIS A 97 0.37 3.13 -14.83
CA HIS A 97 -0.60 3.92 -14.08
C HIS A 97 -0.29 5.41 -14.10
N ARG A 98 0.97 5.81 -13.87
CA ARG A 98 1.41 7.20 -13.98
C ARG A 98 1.02 7.81 -15.32
N GLU A 99 1.32 7.12 -16.42
CA GLU A 99 1.01 7.61 -17.77
C GLU A 99 -0.50 7.71 -18.02
N ILE A 100 -1.29 6.70 -17.62
CA ILE A 100 -2.76 6.73 -17.77
C ILE A 100 -3.35 7.92 -17.01
N ILE A 101 -2.92 8.16 -15.77
CA ILE A 101 -3.40 9.31 -14.99
C ILE A 101 -3.01 10.63 -15.66
N ALA A 102 -1.82 10.73 -16.25
CA ALA A 102 -1.40 11.91 -17.00
C ALA A 102 -2.31 12.17 -18.21
N ASP A 103 -2.67 11.12 -18.94
CA ASP A 103 -3.58 11.19 -20.09
C ASP A 103 -4.99 11.63 -19.67
N ILE A 104 -5.54 11.03 -18.60
CA ILE A 104 -6.84 11.42 -18.05
C ILE A 104 -6.85 12.91 -17.66
N ILE A 105 -5.79 13.39 -17.00
CA ILE A 105 -5.65 14.81 -16.64
C ILE A 105 -5.61 15.71 -17.88
N ALA A 106 -4.86 15.32 -18.91
CA ALA A 106 -4.73 16.09 -20.14
C ALA A 106 -6.08 16.22 -20.86
N GLU A 107 -6.82 15.12 -20.96
CA GLU A 107 -8.16 15.09 -21.54
C GLU A 107 -9.15 15.91 -20.70
N ALA A 108 -9.17 15.74 -19.38
CA ALA A 108 -10.05 16.49 -18.47
C ALA A 108 -9.88 18.01 -18.62
N ARG A 109 -8.63 18.48 -18.79
CA ARG A 109 -8.30 19.89 -19.02
C ARG A 109 -8.84 20.42 -20.36
N SER A 110 -9.01 19.54 -21.34
CA SER A 110 -9.58 19.89 -22.65
C SER A 110 -11.10 20.02 -22.63
N LEU A 111 -11.78 19.20 -21.82
CA LEU A 111 -13.24 19.15 -21.74
C LEU A 111 -13.85 20.29 -20.91
N LEU A 112 -13.09 20.84 -19.96
CA LEU A 112 -13.46 22.02 -19.17
C LEU A 112 -14.81 21.89 -18.41
N MET A 113 -15.15 20.68 -17.94
CA MET A 113 -16.36 20.42 -17.15
C MET A 113 -16.24 21.04 -15.74
N GLU A 114 -16.98 22.11 -15.48
CA GLU A 114 -16.85 22.91 -14.24
C GLU A 114 -17.16 22.10 -12.97
N GLU A 115 -18.19 21.26 -13.01
CA GLU A 115 -18.61 20.40 -11.89
C GLU A 115 -17.55 19.37 -11.49
N ARG A 116 -16.67 19.00 -12.41
CA ARG A 116 -15.59 18.01 -12.17
C ARG A 116 -14.25 18.65 -11.79
N ARG A 117 -14.20 19.98 -11.68
CA ARG A 117 -12.94 20.73 -11.47
C ARG A 117 -12.23 20.37 -10.17
N GLU A 118 -12.96 20.11 -9.09
CA GLU A 118 -12.35 19.72 -7.80
C GLU A 118 -11.73 18.31 -7.86
N TYR A 119 -12.37 17.37 -8.56
CA TYR A 119 -11.78 16.04 -8.82
C TYR A 119 -10.51 16.16 -9.66
N LEU A 120 -10.52 16.99 -10.71
CA LEU A 120 -9.33 17.21 -11.53
C LEU A 120 -8.17 17.80 -10.71
N LYS A 121 -8.43 18.77 -9.82
CA LYS A 121 -7.40 19.31 -8.92
C LYS A 121 -6.82 18.23 -8.01
N THR A 122 -7.69 17.39 -7.45
CA THR A 122 -7.29 16.26 -6.61
C THR A 122 -6.43 15.27 -7.40
N LEU A 123 -6.80 14.97 -8.64
CA LEU A 123 -6.07 14.04 -9.51
C LEU A 123 -4.68 14.60 -9.89
N VAL A 124 -4.60 15.90 -10.19
CA VAL A 124 -3.32 16.58 -10.47
C VAL A 124 -2.39 16.53 -9.26
N ARG A 125 -2.92 16.76 -8.05
CA ARG A 125 -2.14 16.64 -6.81
C ARG A 125 -1.66 15.21 -6.60
N TYR A 126 -2.57 14.24 -6.70
CA TYR A 126 -2.26 12.82 -6.61
C TYR A 126 -1.15 12.43 -7.59
N HIS A 127 -1.28 12.78 -8.87
CA HIS A 127 -0.31 12.45 -9.90
C HIS A 127 1.09 12.98 -9.56
N LYS A 128 1.18 14.25 -9.14
CA LYS A 128 2.46 14.85 -8.73
C LYS A 128 3.09 14.11 -7.55
N ASP A 129 2.30 13.83 -6.51
CA ASP A 129 2.77 13.17 -5.29
C ASP A 129 3.11 11.69 -5.54
N TYR A 130 2.43 11.05 -6.50
CA TYR A 130 2.70 9.70 -6.96
C TYR A 130 3.99 9.61 -7.76
N CYS A 131 4.21 10.51 -8.72
CA CYS A 131 5.46 10.59 -9.50
C CYS A 131 6.69 10.73 -8.59
N ALA A 132 6.65 11.65 -7.63
CA ALA A 132 7.77 11.88 -6.73
C ALA A 132 8.09 10.64 -5.87
N TRP A 133 7.05 9.89 -5.48
CA TRP A 133 7.23 8.62 -4.77
C TRP A 133 7.78 7.53 -5.68
N LEU A 134 7.23 7.37 -6.89
CA LEU A 134 7.67 6.36 -7.85
C LEU A 134 9.15 6.55 -8.22
N ASP A 135 9.59 7.78 -8.47
CA ASP A 135 11.00 8.12 -8.71
C ASP A 135 11.91 7.69 -7.55
N THR A 136 11.40 7.75 -6.32
CA THR A 136 12.12 7.33 -5.11
C THR A 136 12.19 5.81 -5.03
N MET A 137 11.08 5.12 -5.34
CA MET A 137 10.98 3.67 -5.36
C MET A 137 11.87 3.04 -6.44
N GLU A 138 11.87 3.58 -7.67
CA GLU A 138 12.75 3.15 -8.76
C GLU A 138 14.24 3.22 -8.37
N LYS A 139 14.63 4.29 -7.68
CA LYS A 139 16.00 4.46 -7.15
C LYS A 139 16.33 3.48 -6.04
N ALA A 140 15.36 3.11 -5.21
CA ALA A 140 15.56 2.12 -4.16
C ALA A 140 15.76 0.73 -4.77
N LEU A 141 14.86 0.31 -5.67
CA LEU A 141 14.86 -1.00 -6.32
C LEU A 141 16.05 -1.24 -7.25
N SER A 142 16.70 -0.18 -7.74
CA SER A 142 17.92 -0.27 -8.55
C SER A 142 19.21 -0.37 -7.73
N ARG A 143 19.15 -0.11 -6.42
CA ARG A 143 20.31 -0.18 -5.50
C ARG A 143 20.31 -1.42 -4.63
N SER A 144 19.13 -1.94 -4.29
CA SER A 144 18.91 -3.23 -3.62
C SER A 144 19.12 -4.40 -4.58
#